data_AF-A0A1V6CGD5-F1
#
_entry.id   AF-A0A1V6CGD5-F1
#
_cell.length_a   1.000
_cell.length_b   1.000
_cell.length_c   1.000
_cell.angle_alpha   90.00
_cell.angle_beta   90.00
_cell.angle_gamma   90.00
#
_symmetry.space_group_name_H-M   'P 1'
#
loop_
_entity.id
_entity.type
_entity.pdbx_description
1 polymer ?
#
loop_
_entity_poly.entity_id
_entity_poly.type
_entity_poly.pdbx_seq_one_letter_code
_entity_poly.pdbx_strand_id
1 'polypeptide(L)'
;MKTILVVATLDTKGMEVAFSKENIEALGAKALLMDAGILGSPTITPDITREEVAVAAGSTLKKVRKMTAEAEALGVMTKGASNIAVKLHQEGKIHGVLGIGGGMGTAMGTGVMRSLPIGVPKFMVSPQAGNPDVVSAAVGTKDICMFHSVTDVVGLNPLLRTIFSKACGGVVGMANAEVRLETNYRKTVAVCAKGTTEAANQAIRDKLTEAGYQPMTFHCFGYGPASLEQIIKDGYIDGGVIELASDWLDRIGGGASFPPADRYENAGELGIPIVFVPGSCDFIAAAPGKFPGRTVQPHNRAVSLYRSSKEELAQLAKEVGEKLSKSKGPVTVLIPLKGFCVHDREGGPLYDPEANAAFIEGISAFEGKFKIKKVDAHINDEKFVDAIIEAFKENIEEAIPVTSHPITDKVILTLRGYAASSGLAVGPCKKITHIDDVRGFDDESILVVKTASPALVRLIPGLKGLVCEQGGPLSTASIFAREHGVPAAVGVNGVFDALKDGDLIRLDGAKGTIDVIAR
;
A
#
# COMPACT_ATOMS: atom_id res chain seq x y z
N MET A 1 12.04 -14.15 -19.25
CA MET A 1 12.90 -12.95 -19.38
C MET A 1 12.17 -11.77 -18.74
N LYS A 2 12.84 -11.01 -17.86
CA LYS A 2 12.24 -9.82 -17.22
C LYS A 2 12.21 -8.64 -18.20
N THR A 3 11.25 -7.74 -18.02
CA THR A 3 11.04 -6.56 -18.89
C THR A 3 11.08 -5.30 -18.06
N ILE A 4 11.91 -4.33 -18.44
CA ILE A 4 12.04 -3.03 -17.79
C ILE A 4 11.35 -1.98 -18.66
N LEU A 5 10.39 -1.28 -18.08
CA LEU A 5 9.76 -0.12 -18.71
C LEU A 5 10.71 1.08 -18.59
N VAL A 6 11.16 1.62 -19.72
CA VAL A 6 11.99 2.82 -19.76
C VAL A 6 11.09 4.01 -20.08
N VAL A 7 10.99 4.96 -19.15
CA VAL A 7 10.11 6.13 -19.27
C VAL A 7 10.94 7.40 -19.35
N ALA A 8 10.77 8.15 -20.44
CA ALA A 8 11.47 9.41 -20.67
C ALA A 8 10.74 10.26 -21.72
N THR A 9 11.23 11.48 -21.93
CA THR A 9 10.83 12.36 -23.03
C THR A 9 11.71 12.08 -24.26
N LEU A 10 11.25 11.24 -25.19
CA LEU A 10 12.13 10.69 -26.25
C LEU A 10 12.52 11.70 -27.34
N ASP A 11 11.83 12.84 -27.37
CA ASP A 11 12.16 14.00 -28.19
C ASP A 11 13.46 14.70 -27.75
N THR A 12 13.85 14.54 -26.48
CA THR A 12 15.01 15.21 -25.89
C THR A 12 16.01 14.25 -25.23
N LYS A 13 15.63 12.98 -25.05
CA LYS A 13 16.42 11.96 -24.34
C LYS A 13 16.59 10.65 -25.11
N GLY A 14 16.32 10.63 -26.41
CA GLY A 14 16.34 9.37 -27.17
C GLY A 14 17.72 8.73 -27.26
N MET A 15 18.82 9.51 -27.23
CA MET A 15 20.19 8.97 -27.22
C MET A 15 20.50 8.23 -25.91
N GLU A 16 20.13 8.83 -24.77
CA GLU A 16 20.32 8.26 -23.44
C GLU A 16 19.45 7.01 -23.24
N VAL A 17 18.22 7.04 -23.77
CA VAL A 17 17.30 5.90 -23.77
C VAL A 17 17.80 4.77 -24.68
N ALA A 18 18.34 5.09 -25.87
CA ALA A 18 18.94 4.10 -26.76
C ALA A 18 20.09 3.34 -26.07
N PHE A 19 21.00 4.09 -25.44
CA PHE A 19 22.11 3.49 -24.68
C PHE A 19 21.60 2.64 -23.51
N SER A 20 20.58 3.10 -22.79
CA SER A 20 19.99 2.34 -21.68
C SER A 20 19.32 1.05 -22.16
N LYS A 21 18.61 1.09 -23.30
CA LYS A 21 18.03 -0.09 -23.96
C LYS A 21 19.11 -1.15 -24.24
N GLU A 22 20.19 -0.76 -24.89
CA GLU A 22 21.31 -1.66 -25.21
C GLU A 22 21.91 -2.30 -23.95
N ASN A 23 22.09 -1.52 -22.88
CA ASN A 23 22.63 -2.03 -21.61
C ASN A 23 21.66 -2.99 -20.91
N ILE A 24 20.36 -2.70 -20.88
CA ILE A 24 19.33 -3.58 -20.31
C ILE A 24 19.29 -4.92 -21.08
N GLU A 25 19.33 -4.84 -22.41
CA GLU A 25 19.31 -6.02 -23.28
C GLU A 25 20.58 -6.86 -23.16
N ALA A 26 21.74 -6.23 -23.04
CA ALA A 26 23.01 -6.92 -22.76
C ALA A 26 23.02 -7.64 -21.41
N LEU A 27 22.21 -7.21 -20.44
CA LEU A 27 22.05 -7.87 -19.13
C LEU A 27 21.00 -8.99 -19.13
N GLY A 28 20.44 -9.35 -20.29
CA GLY A 28 19.48 -10.45 -20.43
C GLY A 28 18.04 -10.09 -20.04
N ALA A 29 17.69 -8.81 -20.02
CA ALA A 29 16.33 -8.31 -19.85
C ALA A 29 15.81 -7.63 -21.14
N LYS A 30 14.51 -7.41 -21.25
CA LYS A 30 13.91 -6.63 -22.36
C LYS A 30 13.71 -5.18 -21.92
N ALA A 31 14.04 -4.21 -22.76
CA ALA A 31 13.61 -2.83 -22.55
C ALA A 31 12.31 -2.56 -23.33
N LEU A 32 11.31 -1.98 -22.67
CA LEU A 32 10.05 -1.51 -23.26
C LEU A 32 10.03 0.02 -23.16
N LEU A 33 10.03 0.72 -24.30
CA LEU A 33 10.20 2.17 -24.36
C LEU A 33 8.86 2.90 -24.36
N MET A 34 8.66 3.81 -23.42
CA MET A 34 7.47 4.66 -23.37
C MET A 34 7.85 6.14 -23.51
N ASP A 35 7.26 6.79 -24.52
CA ASP A 35 7.45 8.21 -24.77
C ASP A 35 6.42 9.05 -24.01
N ALA A 36 6.90 9.87 -23.08
CA ALA A 36 6.09 10.85 -22.36
C ALA A 36 6.38 12.31 -22.79
N GLY A 37 7.09 12.50 -23.90
CA GLY A 37 7.44 13.81 -24.45
C GLY A 37 6.26 14.54 -25.12
N ILE A 38 6.30 15.87 -25.09
CA ILE A 38 5.26 16.74 -25.67
C ILE A 38 5.79 17.74 -26.70
N LEU A 39 7.11 17.88 -26.87
CA LEU A 39 7.70 18.90 -27.73
C LEU A 39 7.94 18.35 -29.14
N GLY A 40 9.19 18.08 -29.53
CA GLY A 40 9.61 17.65 -30.86
C GLY A 40 9.28 16.18 -31.16
N SER A 41 9.60 15.69 -32.35
CA SER A 41 9.45 14.26 -32.69
C SER A 41 10.41 13.38 -31.87
N PRO A 42 10.05 12.12 -31.57
CA PRO A 42 10.93 11.24 -30.81
C PRO A 42 12.18 10.92 -31.64
N THR A 43 13.34 10.88 -31.00
CA THR A 43 14.64 10.59 -31.67
C THR A 43 14.99 9.10 -31.66
N ILE A 44 14.15 8.28 -31.02
CA ILE A 44 14.15 6.82 -31.03
C ILE A 44 12.71 6.33 -31.10
N THR A 45 12.45 5.23 -31.81
CA THR A 45 11.11 4.66 -31.93
C THR A 45 10.61 4.12 -30.58
N PRO A 46 9.49 4.62 -30.03
CA PRO A 46 8.90 4.07 -28.83
C PRO A 46 8.14 2.77 -29.10
N ASP A 47 8.03 1.91 -28.09
CA ASP A 47 7.05 0.81 -28.07
C ASP A 47 5.66 1.30 -27.66
N ILE A 48 5.60 2.34 -26.83
CA ILE A 48 4.37 3.02 -26.38
C ILE A 48 4.50 4.51 -26.71
N THR A 49 3.65 4.97 -27.60
CA THR A 49 3.70 6.34 -28.13
C THR A 49 3.15 7.37 -27.14
N ARG A 50 3.60 8.62 -27.28
CA ARG A 50 3.06 9.76 -26.52
C ARG A 50 1.56 9.99 -26.77
N GLU A 51 1.06 9.63 -27.94
CA GLU A 51 -0.36 9.69 -28.28
C GLU A 51 -1.14 8.70 -27.43
N GLU A 52 -0.66 7.46 -27.31
CA GLU A 52 -1.24 6.45 -26.42
C GLU A 52 -1.19 6.88 -24.96
N VAL A 53 -0.08 7.47 -24.51
CA VAL A 53 0.05 8.05 -23.17
C VAL A 53 -1.02 9.12 -22.94
N ALA A 54 -1.17 10.08 -23.85
CA ALA A 54 -2.19 11.13 -23.70
C ALA A 54 -3.62 10.57 -23.68
N VAL A 55 -3.90 9.54 -24.50
CA VAL A 55 -5.20 8.85 -24.53
C VAL A 55 -5.46 8.10 -23.23
N ALA A 56 -4.47 7.43 -22.66
CA ALA A 56 -4.60 6.74 -21.39
C ALA A 56 -4.89 7.68 -20.21
N ALA A 57 -4.60 8.99 -20.36
CA ALA A 57 -4.98 10.03 -19.40
C ALA A 57 -6.41 10.57 -19.59
N GLY A 58 -7.12 10.14 -20.65
CA GLY A 58 -8.41 10.70 -21.07
C GLY A 58 -8.29 11.99 -21.89
N SER A 59 -7.14 12.22 -22.53
CA SER A 59 -6.83 13.43 -23.30
C SER A 59 -6.33 13.10 -24.71
N THR A 60 -5.79 14.09 -25.41
CA THR A 60 -5.06 13.91 -26.68
C THR A 60 -3.79 14.76 -26.67
N LEU A 61 -2.75 14.33 -27.39
CA LEU A 61 -1.49 15.09 -27.47
C LEU A 61 -1.72 16.53 -27.96
N LYS A 62 -2.67 16.73 -28.90
CA LYS A 62 -3.05 18.05 -29.39
C LYS A 62 -3.63 18.94 -28.30
N LYS A 63 -4.40 18.40 -27.34
CA LYS A 63 -4.91 19.15 -26.20
C LYS A 63 -3.80 19.46 -25.21
N VAL A 64 -2.95 18.48 -24.89
CA VAL A 64 -1.82 18.64 -23.97
C VAL A 64 -0.86 19.74 -24.46
N ARG A 65 -0.50 19.76 -25.75
CA ARG A 65 0.36 20.80 -26.35
C ARG A 65 -0.22 22.22 -26.34
N LYS A 66 -1.52 22.37 -26.12
CA LYS A 66 -2.18 23.68 -26.03
C LYS A 66 -2.22 24.23 -24.61
N MET A 67 -1.83 23.44 -23.61
CA MET A 67 -1.77 23.88 -22.22
C MET A 67 -0.62 24.88 -22.06
N THR A 68 -0.91 26.00 -21.39
CA THR A 68 0.07 27.07 -21.15
C THR A 68 0.94 26.78 -19.93
N ALA A 69 0.43 26.01 -18.97
CA ALA A 69 1.17 25.56 -17.81
C ALA A 69 1.90 24.24 -18.11
N GLU A 70 3.24 24.28 -18.14
CA GLU A 70 4.06 23.08 -18.36
C GLU A 70 3.80 21.99 -17.31
N ALA A 71 3.57 22.37 -16.06
CA ALA A 71 3.26 21.45 -14.97
C ALA A 71 1.91 20.73 -15.19
N GLU A 72 0.91 21.39 -15.77
CA GLU A 72 -0.38 20.78 -16.09
C GLU A 72 -0.23 19.77 -17.23
N ALA A 73 0.49 20.15 -18.29
CA ALA A 73 0.79 19.26 -19.41
C ALA A 73 1.55 18.01 -18.94
N LEU A 74 2.56 18.20 -18.08
CA LEU A 74 3.31 17.11 -17.46
C LEU A 74 2.40 16.22 -16.60
N GLY A 75 1.49 16.81 -15.82
CA GLY A 75 0.54 16.07 -14.99
C GLY A 75 -0.35 15.13 -15.80
N VAL A 76 -0.86 15.58 -16.96
CA VAL A 76 -1.65 14.73 -17.86
C VAL A 76 -0.83 13.57 -18.41
N MET A 77 0.38 13.86 -18.91
CA MET A 77 1.25 12.80 -19.45
C MET A 77 1.67 11.80 -18.37
N THR A 78 1.99 12.28 -17.17
CA THR A 78 2.33 11.46 -16.01
C THR A 78 1.17 10.54 -15.65
N LYS A 79 -0.07 11.04 -15.61
CA LYS A 79 -1.28 10.24 -15.36
C LYS A 79 -1.46 9.13 -16.40
N GLY A 80 -1.32 9.48 -17.68
CA GLY A 80 -1.44 8.51 -18.77
C GLY A 80 -0.38 7.41 -18.70
N ALA A 81 0.88 7.81 -18.50
CA ALA A 81 1.99 6.90 -18.35
C ALA A 81 1.83 5.99 -17.11
N SER A 82 1.32 6.54 -16.01
CA SER A 82 1.01 5.79 -14.79
C SER A 82 -0.06 4.73 -15.03
N ASN A 83 -1.15 5.07 -15.72
CA ASN A 83 -2.22 4.14 -16.05
C ASN A 83 -1.72 2.97 -16.91
N ILE A 84 -0.87 3.26 -17.89
CA ILE A 84 -0.25 2.24 -18.74
C ILE A 84 0.70 1.36 -17.94
N ALA A 85 1.57 1.95 -17.12
CA ALA A 85 2.52 1.20 -16.30
C ALA A 85 1.80 0.24 -15.33
N VAL A 86 0.75 0.70 -14.65
CA VAL A 86 -0.08 -0.13 -13.76
C VAL A 86 -0.71 -1.29 -14.53
N LYS A 87 -1.32 -1.01 -15.69
CA LYS A 87 -1.92 -2.05 -16.54
C LYS A 87 -0.90 -3.10 -16.97
N LEU A 88 0.27 -2.66 -17.46
CA LEU A 88 1.33 -3.56 -17.90
C LEU A 88 1.88 -4.41 -16.75
N HIS A 89 2.00 -3.83 -15.54
CA HIS A 89 2.44 -4.57 -14.36
C HIS A 89 1.41 -5.64 -13.96
N GLN A 90 0.13 -5.28 -13.91
CA GLN A 90 -0.96 -6.23 -13.61
C GLN A 90 -1.06 -7.37 -14.64
N GLU A 91 -0.71 -7.09 -15.90
CA GLU A 91 -0.63 -8.09 -16.98
C GLU A 91 0.67 -8.92 -16.95
N GLY A 92 1.60 -8.65 -16.03
CA GLY A 92 2.91 -9.32 -15.95
C GLY A 92 3.87 -8.99 -17.10
N LYS A 93 3.61 -7.89 -17.83
CA LYS A 93 4.38 -7.47 -19.00
C LYS A 93 5.61 -6.64 -18.65
N ILE A 94 5.62 -6.00 -17.48
CA ILE A 94 6.77 -5.26 -16.94
C ILE A 94 7.10 -5.76 -15.54
N HIS A 95 8.38 -5.66 -15.19
CA HIS A 95 8.97 -6.19 -13.97
C HIS A 95 9.86 -5.17 -13.25
N GLY A 96 9.90 -3.93 -13.74
CA GLY A 96 10.68 -2.83 -13.21
C GLY A 96 10.55 -1.59 -14.09
N VAL A 97 10.91 -0.43 -13.56
CA VAL A 97 10.86 0.86 -14.25
C VAL A 97 12.19 1.59 -14.12
N LEU A 98 12.71 2.08 -15.25
CA LEU A 98 13.82 3.00 -15.33
C LEU A 98 13.32 4.36 -15.84
N GLY A 99 13.41 5.39 -15.01
CA GLY A 99 13.12 6.77 -15.37
C GLY A 99 14.40 7.54 -15.66
N ILE A 100 14.40 8.38 -16.70
CA ILE A 100 15.54 9.21 -17.09
C ILE A 100 15.08 10.65 -17.32
N GLY A 101 15.70 11.62 -16.64
CA GLY A 101 15.48 13.02 -16.98
C GLY A 101 16.00 14.05 -15.98
N GLY A 102 15.96 15.32 -16.38
CA GLY A 102 16.20 16.49 -15.52
C GLY A 102 15.04 16.76 -14.56
N GLY A 103 14.79 18.01 -14.18
CA GLY A 103 13.72 18.36 -13.22
C GLY A 103 12.32 17.85 -13.61
N MET A 104 11.82 18.24 -14.79
CA MET A 104 10.49 17.81 -15.26
C MET A 104 10.42 16.31 -15.56
N GLY A 105 11.47 15.74 -16.14
CA GLY A 105 11.56 14.29 -16.37
C GLY A 105 11.57 13.48 -15.07
N THR A 106 12.17 14.02 -14.00
CA THR A 106 12.14 13.43 -12.65
C THR A 106 10.73 13.43 -12.08
N ALA A 107 10.02 14.55 -12.16
CA ALA A 107 8.64 14.63 -11.69
C ALA A 107 7.72 13.64 -12.42
N MET A 108 7.86 13.50 -13.73
CA MET A 108 7.09 12.54 -14.52
C MET A 108 7.49 11.09 -14.22
N GLY A 109 8.79 10.76 -14.28
CA GLY A 109 9.28 9.40 -14.06
C GLY A 109 8.93 8.89 -12.66
N THR A 110 9.12 9.72 -11.64
CA THR A 110 8.78 9.37 -10.26
C THR A 110 7.26 9.31 -10.03
N GLY A 111 6.48 10.13 -10.74
CA GLY A 111 5.01 10.02 -10.75
C GLY A 111 4.53 8.66 -11.25
N VAL A 112 5.11 8.15 -12.35
CA VAL A 112 4.85 6.80 -12.86
C VAL A 112 5.32 5.73 -11.88
N MET A 113 6.49 5.89 -11.27
CA MET A 113 6.98 4.95 -10.28
C MET A 113 6.07 4.88 -9.03
N ARG A 114 5.54 6.02 -8.57
CA ARG A 114 4.66 6.08 -7.40
C ARG A 114 3.32 5.38 -7.62
N SER A 115 2.85 5.22 -8.86
CA SER A 115 1.62 4.48 -9.15
C SER A 115 1.78 2.95 -9.04
N LEU A 116 3.03 2.46 -9.01
CA LEU A 116 3.30 1.03 -8.94
C LEU A 116 3.40 0.54 -7.48
N PRO A 117 3.05 -0.74 -7.21
CA PRO A 117 3.15 -1.33 -5.88
C PRO A 117 4.57 -1.31 -5.32
N ILE A 118 4.69 -1.26 -3.99
CA ILE A 118 5.98 -1.46 -3.30
C ILE A 118 6.54 -2.85 -3.64
N GLY A 119 7.86 -2.93 -3.81
CA GLY A 119 8.58 -4.14 -4.23
C GLY A 119 8.88 -4.17 -5.73
N VAL A 120 8.11 -3.45 -6.56
CA VAL A 120 8.47 -3.30 -7.98
C VAL A 120 9.77 -2.49 -8.09
N PRO A 121 10.80 -2.95 -8.81
CA PRO A 121 12.02 -2.18 -9.04
C PRO A 121 11.74 -0.81 -9.68
N LYS A 122 12.05 0.29 -8.99
CA LYS A 122 11.84 1.67 -9.45
C LYS A 122 13.15 2.45 -9.36
N PHE A 123 13.73 2.80 -10.49
CA PHE A 123 15.04 3.43 -10.55
C PHE A 123 15.00 4.72 -11.37
N MET A 124 15.26 5.87 -10.74
CA MET A 124 15.20 7.19 -11.38
C MET A 124 16.60 7.77 -11.50
N VAL A 125 17.10 7.96 -12.73
CA VAL A 125 18.37 8.65 -13.00
C VAL A 125 18.11 10.14 -13.18
N SER A 126 18.63 10.95 -12.26
CA SER A 126 18.30 12.38 -12.19
C SER A 126 19.44 13.23 -11.61
N PRO A 127 19.65 14.46 -12.11
CA PRO A 127 20.54 15.43 -11.48
C PRO A 127 19.93 16.02 -10.20
N GLN A 128 18.62 15.83 -9.97
CA GLN A 128 17.91 16.29 -8.78
C GLN A 128 17.98 15.29 -7.62
N ALA A 129 18.64 14.15 -7.78
CA ALA A 129 18.78 13.15 -6.71
C ALA A 129 19.58 13.67 -5.49
N GLY A 130 20.28 14.80 -5.63
CA GLY A 130 20.99 15.46 -4.53
C GLY A 130 20.20 16.59 -3.87
N ASN A 131 19.00 16.89 -4.34
CA ASN A 131 18.14 17.95 -3.81
C ASN A 131 17.13 17.35 -2.81
N PRO A 132 17.25 17.66 -1.50
CA PRO A 132 16.38 17.08 -0.47
C PRO A 132 14.89 17.30 -0.71
N ASP A 133 14.50 18.51 -1.16
CA ASP A 133 13.10 18.85 -1.39
C ASP A 133 12.51 18.06 -2.56
N VAL A 134 13.27 17.93 -3.64
CA VAL A 134 12.85 17.14 -4.80
C VAL A 134 12.80 15.66 -4.46
N VAL A 135 13.80 15.12 -3.75
CA VAL A 135 13.82 13.71 -3.34
C VAL A 135 12.62 13.39 -2.45
N SER A 136 12.32 14.26 -1.47
CA SER A 136 11.17 14.09 -0.59
C SER A 136 9.85 14.01 -1.37
N ALA A 137 9.64 14.93 -2.32
CA ALA A 137 8.45 14.93 -3.17
C ALA A 137 8.41 13.79 -4.20
N ALA A 138 9.58 13.36 -4.69
CA ALA A 138 9.73 12.30 -5.69
C ALA A 138 9.46 10.91 -5.09
N VAL A 139 10.04 10.62 -3.94
CA VAL A 139 9.94 9.30 -3.30
C VAL A 139 8.58 9.15 -2.62
N GLY A 140 8.17 10.16 -1.84
CA GLY A 140 6.96 10.07 -1.02
C GLY A 140 6.99 8.85 -0.10
N THR A 141 5.99 7.98 -0.20
CA THR A 141 5.84 6.75 0.59
C THR A 141 6.24 5.47 -0.16
N LYS A 142 6.90 5.60 -1.32
CA LYS A 142 7.26 4.46 -2.19
C LYS A 142 8.76 4.18 -2.15
N ASP A 143 9.13 2.98 -2.55
CA ASP A 143 10.49 2.44 -2.60
C ASP A 143 11.23 2.82 -3.89
N ILE A 144 11.34 4.13 -4.15
CA ILE A 144 12.00 4.67 -5.35
C ILE A 144 13.49 4.87 -5.10
N CYS A 145 14.33 4.26 -5.93
CA CYS A 145 15.76 4.54 -5.93
C CYS A 145 16.06 5.78 -6.77
N MET A 146 16.48 6.86 -6.11
CA MET A 146 16.98 8.07 -6.75
C MET A 146 18.49 7.93 -7.00
N PHE A 147 18.89 7.88 -8.28
CA PHE A 147 20.28 7.70 -8.69
C PHE A 147 20.83 8.97 -9.33
N HIS A 148 21.84 9.56 -8.71
CA HIS A 148 22.37 10.85 -9.10
C HIS A 148 23.13 10.77 -10.43
N SER A 149 22.70 11.54 -11.43
CA SER A 149 23.38 11.59 -12.75
C SER A 149 24.72 12.31 -12.72
N VAL A 150 25.00 13.03 -11.63
CA VAL A 150 26.20 13.83 -11.32
C VAL A 150 26.28 15.10 -12.17
N THR A 151 26.06 14.98 -13.47
CA THR A 151 25.88 16.09 -14.40
C THR A 151 24.44 16.16 -14.88
N ASP A 152 24.09 17.23 -15.57
CA ASP A 152 22.83 17.28 -16.30
C ASP A 152 22.73 16.12 -17.31
N VAL A 153 21.51 15.71 -17.64
CA VAL A 153 21.22 14.60 -18.55
C VAL A 153 21.06 15.16 -19.96
N VAL A 154 22.19 15.47 -20.59
CA VAL A 154 22.25 16.01 -21.96
C VAL A 154 23.36 15.31 -22.74
N GLY A 155 22.96 14.40 -23.62
CA GLY A 155 23.88 13.61 -24.43
C GLY A 155 24.62 12.53 -23.62
N LEU A 156 25.55 11.84 -24.29
CA LEU A 156 26.36 10.79 -23.66
C LEU A 156 27.83 11.22 -23.58
N ASN A 157 28.32 11.38 -22.36
CA ASN A 157 29.74 11.53 -22.05
C ASN A 157 30.23 10.30 -21.23
N PRO A 158 31.55 10.11 -21.02
CA PRO A 158 32.08 8.94 -20.30
C PRO A 158 31.48 8.74 -18.91
N LEU A 159 31.18 9.84 -18.20
CA LEU A 159 30.56 9.79 -16.87
C LEU A 159 29.10 9.32 -16.97
N LEU A 160 28.28 9.93 -17.83
CA LEU A 160 26.88 9.52 -18.01
C LEU A 160 26.76 8.08 -18.52
N ARG A 161 27.66 7.62 -19.40
CA ARG A 161 27.72 6.21 -19.79
C ARG A 161 27.93 5.29 -18.59
N THR A 162 28.87 5.65 -17.70
CA THR A 162 29.11 4.91 -16.46
C THR A 162 27.87 4.88 -15.58
N ILE A 163 27.24 6.04 -15.34
CA ILE A 163 26.02 6.16 -14.52
C ILE A 163 24.88 5.32 -15.11
N PHE A 164 24.57 5.47 -16.39
CA PHE A 164 23.47 4.73 -17.02
C PHE A 164 23.70 3.22 -17.02
N SER A 165 24.93 2.75 -17.29
CA SER A 165 25.25 1.33 -17.21
C SER A 165 25.03 0.78 -15.78
N LYS A 166 25.42 1.53 -14.73
CA LYS A 166 25.17 1.12 -13.35
C LYS A 166 23.70 1.16 -12.97
N ALA A 167 22.96 2.16 -13.43
CA ALA A 167 21.52 2.25 -13.22
C ALA A 167 20.76 1.09 -13.90
N CYS A 168 21.13 0.75 -15.13
CA CYS A 168 20.59 -0.43 -15.84
C CYS A 168 20.91 -1.73 -15.10
N GLY A 169 22.14 -1.90 -14.64
CA GLY A 169 22.54 -3.02 -13.78
C GLY A 169 21.73 -3.11 -12.50
N GLY A 170 21.49 -1.97 -11.84
CA GLY A 170 20.69 -1.89 -10.63
C GLY A 170 19.23 -2.32 -10.85
N VAL A 171 18.54 -1.75 -11.83
CA VAL A 171 17.13 -2.08 -12.08
C VAL A 171 16.93 -3.50 -12.57
N VAL A 172 17.83 -4.03 -13.43
CA VAL A 172 17.77 -5.42 -13.90
C VAL A 172 18.10 -6.39 -12.75
N GLY A 173 19.12 -6.07 -11.94
CA GLY A 173 19.46 -6.86 -10.76
C GLY A 173 18.30 -6.96 -9.77
N MET A 174 17.64 -5.84 -9.47
CA MET A 174 16.44 -5.83 -8.63
C MET A 174 15.28 -6.62 -9.25
N ALA A 175 15.06 -6.53 -10.57
CA ALA A 175 14.00 -7.28 -11.25
C ALA A 175 14.22 -8.81 -11.27
N ASN A 176 15.49 -9.24 -11.15
CA ASN A 176 15.87 -10.64 -11.04
C ASN A 176 15.97 -11.13 -9.59
N ALA A 177 15.95 -10.23 -8.61
CA ALA A 177 16.03 -10.60 -7.20
C ALA A 177 14.73 -11.28 -6.76
N GLU A 178 14.85 -12.48 -6.19
CA GLU A 178 13.73 -13.19 -5.58
C GLU A 178 13.56 -12.76 -4.13
N VAL A 179 12.32 -12.44 -3.74
CA VAL A 179 11.97 -12.18 -2.35
C VAL A 179 11.86 -13.51 -1.63
N ARG A 180 12.67 -13.70 -0.59
CA ARG A 180 12.59 -14.88 0.29
C ARG A 180 11.64 -14.55 1.44
N LEU A 181 10.43 -15.06 1.37
CA LEU A 181 9.45 -14.96 2.46
C LEU A 181 9.62 -16.14 3.43
N GLU A 182 9.41 -15.89 4.71
CA GLU A 182 9.34 -16.95 5.72
C GLU A 182 8.16 -17.88 5.43
N THR A 183 8.33 -19.17 5.72
CA THR A 183 7.30 -20.19 5.43
C THR A 183 6.15 -20.19 6.44
N ASN A 184 6.33 -19.58 7.62
CA ASN A 184 5.33 -19.53 8.68
C ASN A 184 4.70 -18.13 8.70
N TYR A 185 3.59 -17.97 7.98
CA TYR A 185 2.88 -16.72 7.94
C TYR A 185 2.31 -16.35 9.32
N ARG A 186 2.53 -15.11 9.73
CA ARG A 186 1.90 -14.48 10.90
C ARG A 186 1.16 -13.25 10.42
N LYS A 187 -0.07 -13.05 10.89
CA LYS A 187 -0.81 -11.83 10.60
C LYS A 187 -0.01 -10.61 11.07
N THR A 188 0.08 -9.61 10.23
CA THR A 188 0.87 -8.40 10.46
C THR A 188 0.03 -7.35 11.17
N VAL A 189 0.51 -6.88 12.33
CA VAL A 189 -0.14 -5.84 13.12
C VAL A 189 0.69 -4.57 13.02
N ALA A 190 0.10 -3.49 12.50
CA ALA A 190 0.77 -2.21 12.47
C ALA A 190 0.75 -1.56 13.86
N VAL A 191 1.87 -0.97 14.28
CA VAL A 191 1.96 -0.17 15.51
C VAL A 191 2.54 1.20 15.17
N CYS A 192 1.76 2.27 15.31
CA CYS A 192 2.23 3.64 15.08
C CYS A 192 2.65 4.28 16.41
N ALA A 193 3.92 4.66 16.58
CA ALA A 193 4.46 5.12 17.86
C ALA A 193 5.49 6.24 17.72
N LYS A 194 5.73 7.00 18.81
CA LYS A 194 6.84 7.98 18.90
C LYS A 194 7.83 7.54 19.98
N GLY A 195 9.03 8.14 19.98
CA GLY A 195 10.02 7.88 21.05
C GLY A 195 9.48 8.17 22.46
N THR A 196 8.53 9.09 22.57
CA THR A 196 7.82 9.45 23.81
C THR A 196 6.86 8.36 24.32
N THR A 197 6.55 7.35 23.49
CA THR A 197 5.74 6.17 23.81
C THR A 197 6.51 4.85 23.66
N GLU A 198 7.85 4.90 23.56
CA GLU A 198 8.65 3.73 23.18
C GLU A 198 8.60 2.60 24.21
N ALA A 199 8.49 2.89 25.51
CA ALA A 199 8.37 1.86 26.53
C ALA A 199 7.12 0.99 26.32
N ALA A 200 5.97 1.61 26.04
CA ALA A 200 4.76 0.88 25.67
C ALA A 200 4.91 0.17 24.31
N ASN A 201 5.51 0.84 23.32
CA ASN A 201 5.72 0.28 21.98
C ASN A 201 6.51 -1.03 22.02
N GLN A 202 7.62 -1.07 22.78
CA GLN A 202 8.42 -2.28 22.96
C GLN A 202 7.60 -3.41 23.60
N ALA A 203 6.91 -3.13 24.71
CA ALA A 203 6.10 -4.14 25.39
C ALA A 203 4.94 -4.67 24.52
N ILE A 204 4.32 -3.80 23.70
CA ILE A 204 3.27 -4.19 22.75
C ILE A 204 3.86 -5.12 21.67
N ARG A 205 5.04 -4.80 21.10
CA ARG A 205 5.68 -5.66 20.11
C ARG A 205 5.98 -7.06 20.66
N ASP A 206 6.48 -7.14 21.89
CA ASP A 206 6.80 -8.40 22.55
C ASP A 206 5.53 -9.24 22.75
N LYS A 207 4.48 -8.65 23.32
CA LYS A 207 3.18 -9.32 23.54
C LYS A 207 2.49 -9.75 22.24
N LEU A 208 2.58 -8.95 21.18
CA LEU A 208 2.07 -9.33 19.85
C LEU A 208 2.84 -10.51 19.27
N THR A 209 4.17 -10.51 19.40
CA THR A 209 5.04 -11.59 18.91
C THR A 209 4.77 -12.90 19.65
N GLU A 210 4.64 -12.84 20.98
CA GLU A 210 4.25 -13.98 21.82
C GLU A 210 2.86 -14.53 21.47
N ALA A 211 1.94 -13.64 21.08
CA ALA A 211 0.60 -14.01 20.61
C ALA A 211 0.56 -14.51 19.16
N GLY A 212 1.71 -14.66 18.49
CA GLY A 212 1.80 -15.21 17.13
C GLY A 212 1.57 -14.21 16.00
N TYR A 213 1.56 -12.91 16.29
CA TYR A 213 1.49 -11.85 15.28
C TYR A 213 2.88 -11.37 14.86
N GLN A 214 2.95 -10.71 13.70
CA GLN A 214 4.13 -9.98 13.25
C GLN A 214 3.92 -8.47 13.48
N PRO A 215 4.54 -7.85 14.50
CA PRO A 215 4.47 -6.41 14.64
C PRO A 215 5.24 -5.71 13.51
N MET A 216 4.66 -4.62 12.99
CA MET A 216 5.30 -3.71 12.05
C MET A 216 5.18 -2.28 12.60
N THR A 217 6.27 -1.74 13.12
CA THR A 217 6.26 -0.42 13.76
C THR A 217 6.50 0.69 12.75
N PHE A 218 5.67 1.74 12.83
CA PHE A 218 5.80 2.98 12.09
C PHE A 218 6.11 4.12 13.05
N HIS A 219 7.11 4.92 12.71
CA HIS A 219 7.39 6.12 13.47
C HIS A 219 6.34 7.18 13.18
N CYS A 220 5.59 7.63 14.19
CA CYS A 220 4.53 8.62 14.08
C CYS A 220 5.12 10.05 13.97
N PHE A 221 5.98 10.28 12.98
CA PHE A 221 6.59 11.58 12.69
C PHE A 221 7.04 11.64 11.22
N GLY A 222 7.12 12.84 10.64
CA GLY A 222 7.48 13.02 9.24
C GLY A 222 6.50 12.28 8.31
N TYR A 223 7.03 11.38 7.47
CA TYR A 223 6.25 10.58 6.52
C TYR A 223 5.78 9.21 7.05
N GLY A 224 6.14 8.83 8.27
CA GLY A 224 5.72 7.53 8.81
C GLY A 224 4.19 7.33 8.88
N PRO A 225 3.39 8.35 9.30
CA PRO A 225 1.93 8.28 9.22
C PRO A 225 1.40 8.05 7.81
N ALA A 226 1.92 8.77 6.81
CA ALA A 226 1.54 8.56 5.41
C ALA A 226 1.96 7.18 4.89
N SER A 227 3.10 6.67 5.36
CA SER A 227 3.59 5.33 5.00
C SER A 227 2.70 4.24 5.58
N LEU A 228 2.25 4.38 6.82
CA LEU A 228 1.30 3.47 7.44
C LEU A 228 0.01 3.36 6.61
N GLU A 229 -0.61 4.50 6.28
CA GLU A 229 -1.81 4.52 5.44
C GLU A 229 -1.60 3.87 4.06
N GLN A 230 -0.45 4.12 3.44
CA GLN A 230 -0.11 3.49 2.16
C GLN A 230 0.05 1.97 2.27
N ILE A 231 0.71 1.48 3.31
CA ILE A 231 0.98 0.04 3.52
C ILE A 231 -0.32 -0.70 3.87
N ILE A 232 -1.25 -0.06 4.59
CA ILE A 232 -2.61 -0.58 4.80
C ILE A 232 -3.33 -0.73 3.46
N LYS A 233 -3.36 0.32 2.62
CA LYS A 233 -3.97 0.27 1.28
C LYS A 233 -3.35 -0.78 0.36
N ASP A 234 -2.02 -0.93 0.44
CA ASP A 234 -1.28 -1.89 -0.37
C ASP A 234 -1.50 -3.34 0.12
N GLY A 235 -2.20 -3.55 1.24
CA GLY A 235 -2.62 -4.86 1.73
C GLY A 235 -1.53 -5.63 2.47
N TYR A 236 -0.59 -4.93 3.10
CA TYR A 236 0.48 -5.52 3.91
C TYR A 236 0.12 -5.64 5.39
N ILE A 237 -1.00 -5.05 5.82
CA ILE A 237 -1.52 -5.12 7.19
C ILE A 237 -2.85 -5.87 7.16
N ASP A 238 -2.94 -6.96 7.93
CA ASP A 238 -4.09 -7.86 7.97
C ASP A 238 -4.42 -8.41 9.36
N GLY A 239 -3.54 -8.14 10.32
CA GLY A 239 -3.70 -8.49 11.72
C GLY A 239 -4.37 -7.40 12.54
N GLY A 240 -4.36 -6.14 12.10
CA GLY A 240 -4.93 -5.01 12.85
C GLY A 240 -3.99 -3.81 12.94
N VAL A 241 -4.48 -2.73 13.53
CA VAL A 241 -3.72 -1.48 13.72
C VAL A 241 -3.82 -1.02 15.16
N ILE A 242 -2.66 -0.74 15.77
CA ILE A 242 -2.53 -0.08 17.07
C ILE A 242 -1.93 1.31 16.84
N GLU A 243 -2.76 2.33 16.92
CA GLU A 243 -2.35 3.73 16.89
C GLU A 243 -1.93 4.16 18.29
N LEU A 244 -0.69 3.85 18.69
CA LEU A 244 -0.13 4.20 20.00
C LEU A 244 0.25 5.69 20.09
N ALA A 245 0.37 6.38 18.97
CA ALA A 245 0.60 7.81 18.91
C ALA A 245 -0.18 8.48 17.79
N SER A 246 -0.52 9.76 17.99
CA SER A 246 -1.20 10.59 17.00
C SER A 246 -0.31 11.74 16.53
N ASP A 247 -0.22 11.91 15.21
CA ASP A 247 0.46 13.02 14.54
C ASP A 247 -0.51 14.12 14.10
N TRP A 248 -1.80 13.96 14.40
CA TRP A 248 -2.84 14.84 13.87
C TRP A 248 -2.79 16.27 14.41
N LEU A 249 -2.18 16.48 15.58
CA LEU A 249 -1.90 17.85 16.04
C LEU A 249 -0.82 18.56 15.24
N ASP A 250 0.12 17.84 14.64
CA ASP A 250 1.06 18.46 13.71
C ASP A 250 0.31 19.00 12.47
N ARG A 251 -0.85 18.43 12.12
CA ARG A 251 -1.73 19.01 11.09
C ARG A 251 -2.48 20.24 11.59
N ILE A 252 -3.09 20.17 12.77
CA ILE A 252 -3.91 21.25 13.34
C ILE A 252 -3.06 22.48 13.66
N GLY A 253 -1.96 22.28 14.39
CA GLY A 253 -1.11 23.36 14.86
C GLY A 253 0.07 23.70 13.94
N GLY A 254 0.28 22.94 12.86
CA GLY A 254 1.36 23.17 11.90
C GLY A 254 2.72 22.69 12.39
N GLY A 255 2.83 21.44 12.84
CA GLY A 255 4.06 20.75 13.19
C GLY A 255 4.90 20.29 11.98
N ALA A 256 5.70 19.25 12.19
CA ALA A 256 6.67 18.71 11.22
C ALA A 256 6.37 17.25 10.81
N SER A 257 5.17 16.75 11.11
CA SER A 257 4.63 15.52 10.52
C SER A 257 3.71 15.85 9.35
N PHE A 258 3.58 14.90 8.42
CA PHE A 258 2.79 15.09 7.19
C PHE A 258 1.67 14.04 7.08
N PRO A 259 0.69 14.00 8.01
CA PRO A 259 -0.47 13.12 7.88
C PRO A 259 -1.21 13.38 6.57
N PRO A 260 -1.54 12.34 5.80
CA PRO A 260 -2.34 12.51 4.60
C PRO A 260 -3.80 12.83 4.97
N ALA A 261 -4.61 13.20 3.98
CA ALA A 261 -6.02 13.56 4.18
C ALA A 261 -6.85 12.42 4.81
N ASP A 262 -6.52 11.19 4.44
CA ASP A 262 -7.16 9.92 4.80
C ASP A 262 -6.54 9.24 6.03
N ARG A 263 -5.71 9.95 6.82
CA ARG A 263 -5.19 9.41 8.08
C ARG A 263 -6.32 8.86 8.97
N TYR A 264 -6.10 7.68 9.54
CA TYR A 264 -7.01 6.87 10.37
C TYR A 264 -8.21 6.25 9.65
N GLU A 265 -8.36 6.44 8.33
CA GLU A 265 -9.54 5.97 7.60
C GLU A 265 -9.33 4.59 6.95
N ASN A 266 -8.14 4.30 6.43
CA ASN A 266 -7.95 3.17 5.52
C ASN A 266 -8.11 1.79 6.18
N ALA A 267 -7.63 1.62 7.42
CA ALA A 267 -7.84 0.37 8.15
C ALA A 267 -9.34 0.11 8.35
N GLY A 268 -10.08 1.14 8.76
CA GLY A 268 -11.52 1.05 8.99
C GLY A 268 -12.30 0.81 7.69
N GLU A 269 -11.88 1.41 6.58
CA GLU A 269 -12.49 1.17 5.26
C GLU A 269 -12.36 -0.29 4.80
N LEU A 270 -11.24 -0.94 5.15
CA LEU A 270 -10.93 -2.34 4.87
C LEU A 270 -11.49 -3.31 5.92
N GLY A 271 -12.12 -2.82 6.99
CA GLY A 271 -12.63 -3.65 8.09
C GLY A 271 -11.55 -4.19 9.03
N ILE A 272 -10.32 -3.68 8.92
CA ILE A 272 -9.20 -4.06 9.78
C ILE A 272 -9.44 -3.47 11.19
N PRO A 273 -9.32 -4.26 12.27
CA PRO A 273 -9.57 -3.79 13.62
C PRO A 273 -8.55 -2.73 14.08
N ILE A 274 -9.03 -1.73 14.82
CA ILE A 274 -8.24 -0.57 15.24
C ILE A 274 -8.29 -0.39 16.76
N VAL A 275 -7.13 -0.33 17.40
CA VAL A 275 -7.00 0.25 18.75
C VAL A 275 -6.37 1.62 18.60
N PHE A 276 -7.07 2.66 19.05
CA PHE A 276 -6.57 4.03 19.03
C PHE A 276 -6.25 4.52 20.44
N VAL A 277 -5.08 5.12 20.60
CA VAL A 277 -4.61 5.73 21.85
C VAL A 277 -4.23 7.18 21.56
N PRO A 278 -4.59 8.16 22.40
CA PRO A 278 -4.20 9.57 22.23
C PRO A 278 -2.73 9.81 22.59
N GLY A 279 -1.82 8.90 22.24
CA GLY A 279 -0.42 9.03 22.64
C GLY A 279 0.28 10.17 21.93
N SER A 280 1.10 10.92 22.65
CA SER A 280 1.88 12.05 22.12
C SER A 280 1.05 13.14 21.43
N CYS A 281 -0.26 13.18 21.62
CA CYS A 281 -1.08 14.30 21.16
C CYS A 281 -1.01 15.50 22.13
N ASP A 282 -0.31 15.36 23.25
CA ASP A 282 -0.05 16.43 24.19
C ASP A 282 0.95 17.47 23.68
N PHE A 283 1.58 17.26 22.52
CA PHE A 283 2.43 18.28 21.89
C PHE A 283 2.36 18.32 20.36
N ILE A 284 2.84 19.44 19.81
CA ILE A 284 3.18 19.63 18.40
C ILE A 284 4.71 19.56 18.26
N ALA A 285 5.22 18.74 17.36
CA ALA A 285 6.65 18.61 17.10
C ALA A 285 7.05 19.55 15.96
N ALA A 286 7.99 20.46 16.21
CA ALA A 286 8.32 21.53 15.26
C ALA A 286 9.76 22.04 15.43
N ALA A 287 10.23 22.84 14.48
CA ALA A 287 11.52 23.53 14.59
C ALA A 287 11.58 24.39 15.88
N PRO A 288 12.74 24.51 16.54
CA PRO A 288 12.92 25.39 17.69
C PRO A 288 12.51 26.84 17.41
N GLY A 289 11.84 27.49 18.37
CA GLY A 289 11.34 28.85 18.25
C GLY A 289 10.04 29.05 17.45
N LYS A 290 9.46 27.99 16.86
CA LYS A 290 8.28 28.09 15.99
C LYS A 290 7.00 28.59 16.68
N PHE A 291 6.80 28.24 17.95
CA PHE A 291 5.63 28.66 18.72
C PHE A 291 6.06 29.44 19.98
N PRO A 292 6.30 30.76 19.87
CA PRO A 292 6.69 31.57 21.02
C PRO A 292 5.60 31.61 22.09
N GLY A 293 5.99 31.55 23.36
CA GLY A 293 5.08 31.63 24.50
C GLY A 293 4.40 30.32 24.93
N ARG A 294 4.58 29.23 24.18
CA ARG A 294 4.12 27.90 24.61
C ARG A 294 5.12 27.22 25.54
N THR A 295 4.61 26.38 26.45
CA THR A 295 5.43 25.43 27.19
C THR A 295 6.16 24.52 26.20
N VAL A 296 7.47 24.40 26.34
CA VAL A 296 8.33 23.71 25.38
C VAL A 296 9.24 22.72 26.08
N GLN A 297 9.33 21.52 25.51
CA GLN A 297 10.35 20.53 25.84
C GLN A 297 11.33 20.43 24.65
N PRO A 298 12.58 20.88 24.81
CA PRO A 298 13.61 20.65 23.80
C PRO A 298 13.80 19.14 23.58
N HIS A 299 13.84 18.70 22.32
CA HIS A 299 14.02 17.29 21.96
C HIS A 299 15.38 17.03 21.34
N ASN A 300 15.72 17.75 20.27
CA ASN A 300 17.04 17.74 19.66
C ASN A 300 17.32 19.08 18.94
N ARG A 301 18.45 19.19 18.24
CA ARG A 301 18.82 20.45 17.54
C ARG A 301 17.81 20.89 16.48
N ALA A 302 17.08 19.96 15.87
CA ALA A 302 16.12 20.21 14.80
C ALA A 302 14.65 20.25 15.26
N VAL A 303 14.34 19.71 16.45
CA VAL A 303 12.97 19.50 16.92
C VAL A 303 12.80 19.94 18.37
N SER A 304 11.73 20.67 18.64
CA SER A 304 11.19 20.98 19.97
C SER A 304 9.73 20.52 20.03
N LEU A 305 9.28 20.12 21.22
CA LEU A 305 7.92 19.67 21.48
C LEU A 305 7.18 20.80 22.20
N TYR A 306 6.10 21.29 21.61
CA TYR A 306 5.33 22.41 22.15
C TYR A 306 4.01 21.91 22.69
N ARG A 307 3.70 22.19 23.95
CA ARG A 307 2.46 21.75 24.58
C ARG A 307 1.25 22.18 23.76
N SER A 308 0.37 21.24 23.49
CA SER A 308 -0.91 21.45 22.84
C SER A 308 -1.89 22.16 23.76
N SER A 309 -2.71 23.06 23.22
CA SER A 309 -3.75 23.72 23.99
C SER A 309 -4.99 22.85 24.20
N LYS A 310 -5.85 23.28 25.11
CA LYS A 310 -7.17 22.67 25.35
C LYS A 310 -8.02 22.64 24.07
N GLU A 311 -8.01 23.73 23.31
CA GLU A 311 -8.78 23.89 22.07
C GLU A 311 -8.27 22.96 20.97
N GLU A 312 -6.95 22.82 20.85
CA GLU A 312 -6.32 21.90 19.88
C GLU A 312 -6.66 20.44 20.20
N LEU A 313 -6.63 20.06 21.48
CA LEU A 313 -7.01 18.72 21.93
C LEU A 313 -8.50 18.42 21.76
N ALA A 314 -9.38 19.40 21.97
CA ALA A 314 -10.80 19.28 21.66
C ALA A 314 -11.04 19.12 20.15
N GLN A 315 -10.34 19.90 19.32
CA GLN A 315 -10.42 19.80 17.86
C GLN A 315 -9.91 18.43 17.37
N LEU A 316 -8.78 17.96 17.91
CA LEU A 316 -8.25 16.63 17.65
C LEU A 316 -9.29 15.54 17.93
N ALA A 317 -9.90 15.58 19.10
CA ALA A 317 -10.88 14.57 19.51
C ALA A 317 -12.08 14.52 18.55
N LYS A 318 -12.56 15.70 18.12
CA LYS A 318 -13.62 15.81 17.12
C LYS A 318 -13.20 15.21 15.78
N GLU A 319 -12.08 15.67 15.21
CA GLU A 319 -11.65 15.26 13.87
C GLU A 319 -11.27 13.77 13.80
N VAL A 320 -10.55 13.27 14.80
CA VAL A 320 -10.22 11.83 14.88
C VAL A 320 -11.47 10.99 15.15
N GLY A 321 -12.36 11.44 16.04
CA GLY A 321 -13.62 10.76 16.31
C GLY A 321 -14.49 10.62 15.05
N GLU A 322 -14.63 11.70 14.26
CA GLU A 322 -15.34 11.69 12.98
C GLU A 322 -14.74 10.67 12.00
N LYS A 323 -13.42 10.57 11.94
CA LYS A 323 -12.71 9.63 11.07
C LYS A 323 -12.93 8.18 11.50
N LEU A 324 -12.68 7.88 12.78
CA LEU A 324 -12.85 6.54 13.34
C LEU A 324 -14.30 6.06 13.29
N SER A 325 -15.27 6.97 13.42
CA SER A 325 -16.71 6.64 13.36
C SER A 325 -17.17 6.08 12.01
N LYS A 326 -16.36 6.25 10.95
CA LYS A 326 -16.63 5.72 9.60
C LYS A 326 -16.10 4.31 9.40
N SER A 327 -15.38 3.75 10.39
CA SER A 327 -14.81 2.41 10.31
C SER A 327 -15.90 1.36 10.11
N LYS A 328 -15.65 0.42 9.21
CA LYS A 328 -16.46 -0.80 9.03
C LYS A 328 -15.99 -1.93 9.95
N GLY A 329 -14.77 -1.84 10.45
CA GLY A 329 -14.17 -2.80 11.39
C GLY A 329 -14.28 -2.34 12.85
N PRO A 330 -14.07 -3.24 13.82
CA PRO A 330 -14.14 -2.90 15.24
C PRO A 330 -13.10 -1.85 15.63
N VAL A 331 -13.52 -0.85 16.39
CA VAL A 331 -12.67 0.21 16.91
C VAL A 331 -12.80 0.30 18.42
N THR A 332 -11.66 0.38 19.10
CA THR A 332 -11.58 0.72 20.52
C THR A 332 -10.64 1.90 20.73
N VAL A 333 -11.14 2.96 21.36
CA VAL A 333 -10.32 4.08 21.86
C VAL A 333 -9.96 3.83 23.32
N LEU A 334 -8.66 3.74 23.61
CA LEU A 334 -8.12 3.58 24.97
C LEU A 334 -7.46 4.86 25.45
N ILE A 335 -7.87 5.33 26.63
CA ILE A 335 -7.46 6.62 27.19
C ILE A 335 -6.65 6.40 28.47
N PRO A 336 -5.35 6.75 28.50
CA PRO A 336 -4.54 6.71 29.72
C PRO A 336 -4.79 7.98 30.55
N LEU A 337 -5.34 7.83 31.75
CA LEU A 337 -5.75 8.95 32.59
C LEU A 337 -4.58 9.69 33.28
N LYS A 338 -3.39 9.07 33.35
CA LYS A 338 -2.21 9.67 34.01
C LYS A 338 -1.19 10.25 33.03
N GLY A 339 -1.55 10.37 31.75
CA GLY A 339 -0.72 11.06 30.76
C GLY A 339 -0.57 10.36 29.42
N PHE A 340 -0.38 11.16 28.38
CA PHE A 340 -0.37 10.75 26.97
C PHE A 340 1.04 10.50 26.41
N CYS A 341 2.10 10.89 27.11
CA CYS A 341 3.47 10.61 26.69
C CYS A 341 4.44 10.70 27.88
N VAL A 342 5.71 10.28 27.71
CA VAL A 342 6.72 10.32 28.78
C VAL A 342 6.90 11.70 29.44
N HIS A 343 6.62 12.80 28.73
CA HIS A 343 6.74 14.16 29.24
C HIS A 343 5.46 14.70 29.89
N ASP A 344 4.32 14.09 29.59
CA ASP A 344 3.01 14.40 30.16
C ASP A 344 2.72 13.37 31.26
N ARG A 345 3.24 13.64 32.46
CA ARG A 345 3.05 12.86 33.69
C ARG A 345 3.18 13.80 34.86
N GLU A 346 2.64 13.45 36.02
CA GLU A 346 2.78 14.31 37.21
C GLU A 346 4.24 14.75 37.46
N GLY A 347 4.46 16.07 37.55
CA GLY A 347 5.79 16.69 37.67
C GLY A 347 6.61 16.79 36.36
N GLY A 348 6.07 16.32 35.23
CA GLY A 348 6.70 16.37 33.91
C GLY A 348 6.55 17.73 33.21
N PRO A 349 7.41 18.03 32.22
CA PRO A 349 7.49 19.35 31.59
C PRO A 349 6.29 19.68 30.70
N LEU A 350 5.54 18.67 30.22
CA LEU A 350 4.34 18.85 29.41
C LEU A 350 3.06 18.45 30.15
N TYR A 351 3.14 18.25 31.46
CA TYR A 351 1.99 17.79 32.25
C TYR A 351 0.90 18.84 32.31
N ASP A 352 -0.26 18.51 31.75
CA ASP A 352 -1.45 19.36 31.84
C ASP A 352 -2.71 18.48 31.72
N PRO A 353 -3.25 18.01 32.87
CA PRO A 353 -4.43 17.16 32.89
C PRO A 353 -5.71 17.91 32.48
N GLU A 354 -5.77 19.24 32.61
CA GLU A 354 -6.94 20.03 32.21
C GLU A 354 -7.04 20.12 30.68
N ALA A 355 -5.91 20.31 29.98
CA ALA A 355 -5.87 20.24 28.54
C ALA A 355 -6.20 18.82 28.04
N ASN A 356 -5.67 17.78 28.70
CA ASN A 356 -5.98 16.38 28.36
C ASN A 356 -7.48 16.07 28.53
N ALA A 357 -8.13 16.62 29.55
CA ALA A 357 -9.57 16.44 29.77
C ALA A 357 -10.40 16.90 28.56
N ALA A 358 -9.97 17.92 27.81
CA ALA A 358 -10.69 18.35 26.61
C ALA A 358 -10.67 17.32 25.47
N PHE A 359 -9.58 16.56 25.32
CA PHE A 359 -9.60 15.42 24.39
C PHE A 359 -10.60 14.36 24.87
N ILE A 360 -10.58 14.03 26.17
CA ILE A 360 -11.42 12.99 26.78
C ILE A 360 -12.90 13.36 26.66
N GLU A 361 -13.27 14.60 26.96
CA GLU A 361 -14.63 15.13 26.79
C GLU A 361 -15.05 15.10 25.32
N GLY A 362 -14.19 15.59 24.42
CA GLY A 362 -14.48 15.64 22.98
C GLY A 362 -14.71 14.25 22.36
N ILE A 363 -13.90 13.25 22.73
CA ILE A 363 -14.01 11.91 22.15
C ILE A 363 -15.20 11.14 22.73
N SER A 364 -15.64 11.48 23.95
CA SER A 364 -16.83 10.88 24.58
C SER A 364 -18.12 11.17 23.81
N ALA A 365 -18.14 12.22 22.96
CA ALA A 365 -19.28 12.49 22.06
C ALA A 365 -19.51 11.39 21.01
N PHE A 366 -18.56 10.49 20.81
CA PHE A 366 -18.63 9.36 19.89
C PHE A 366 -18.95 8.03 20.58
N GLU A 367 -19.34 8.04 21.86
CA GLU A 367 -19.87 6.85 22.53
C GLU A 367 -21.02 6.22 21.71
N GLY A 368 -20.97 4.90 21.57
CA GLY A 368 -21.92 4.14 20.73
C GLY A 368 -21.54 4.07 19.24
N LYS A 369 -20.57 4.86 18.76
CA LYS A 369 -19.95 4.66 17.42
C LYS A 369 -18.81 3.66 17.47
N PHE A 370 -18.05 3.66 18.57
CA PHE A 370 -16.99 2.73 18.87
C PHE A 370 -16.84 2.58 20.39
N LYS A 371 -16.06 1.60 20.84
CA LYS A 371 -15.79 1.40 22.26
C LYS A 371 -14.83 2.47 22.77
N ILE A 372 -15.10 3.01 23.94
CA ILE A 372 -14.20 3.94 24.64
C ILE A 372 -13.90 3.37 26.01
N LYS A 373 -12.62 3.18 26.33
CA LYS A 373 -12.15 2.63 27.61
C LYS A 373 -11.17 3.60 28.25
N LYS A 374 -11.44 3.99 29.50
CA LYS A 374 -10.57 4.85 30.31
C LYS A 374 -9.79 3.97 31.28
N VAL A 375 -8.48 4.17 31.37
CA VAL A 375 -7.60 3.35 32.22
C VAL A 375 -6.84 4.27 33.16
N ASP A 376 -6.96 4.01 34.46
CA ASP A 376 -6.18 4.69 35.49
C ASP A 376 -4.71 4.23 35.48
N ALA A 377 -3.97 4.71 34.48
CA ALA A 377 -2.57 4.43 34.22
C ALA A 377 -1.99 5.53 33.30
N HIS A 378 -0.67 5.66 33.30
CA HIS A 378 0.07 6.45 32.32
C HIS A 378 0.29 5.58 31.06
N ILE A 379 0.39 6.19 29.88
CA ILE A 379 0.49 5.45 28.59
C ILE A 379 1.61 4.39 28.55
N ASN A 380 2.73 4.67 29.21
CA ASN A 380 3.92 3.79 29.27
C ASN A 380 3.89 2.77 30.43
N ASP A 381 2.82 2.71 31.21
CA ASP A 381 2.70 1.73 32.29
C ASP A 381 2.27 0.36 31.74
N GLU A 382 2.78 -0.72 32.33
CA GLU A 382 2.43 -2.10 31.94
C GLU A 382 0.91 -2.35 32.00
N LYS A 383 0.23 -1.81 33.02
CA LYS A 383 -1.23 -1.85 33.15
C LYS A 383 -1.96 -1.27 31.92
N PHE A 384 -1.41 -0.22 31.31
CA PHE A 384 -2.00 0.38 30.12
C PHE A 384 -1.72 -0.46 28.86
N VAL A 385 -0.50 -1.00 28.76
CA VAL A 385 -0.11 -1.93 27.69
C VAL A 385 -1.01 -3.18 27.68
N ASP A 386 -1.27 -3.76 28.85
CA ASP A 386 -2.16 -4.93 28.95
C ASP A 386 -3.57 -4.60 28.45
N ALA A 387 -4.11 -3.44 28.84
CA ALA A 387 -5.41 -2.98 28.35
C ALA A 387 -5.44 -2.80 26.83
N ILE A 388 -4.35 -2.31 26.21
CA ILE A 388 -4.21 -2.23 24.75
C ILE A 388 -4.30 -3.61 24.10
N ILE A 389 -3.58 -4.59 24.63
CA ILE A 389 -3.57 -5.96 24.09
C ILE A 389 -4.94 -6.64 24.27
N GLU A 390 -5.61 -6.42 25.39
CA GLU A 390 -6.98 -6.91 25.62
C GLU A 390 -7.97 -6.30 24.63
N ALA A 391 -7.96 -4.98 24.46
CA ALA A 391 -8.82 -4.31 23.49
C ALA A 391 -8.51 -4.76 22.04
N PHE A 392 -7.24 -4.99 21.73
CA PHE A 392 -6.84 -5.52 20.43
C PHE A 392 -7.45 -6.91 20.19
N LYS A 393 -7.33 -7.83 21.17
CA LYS A 393 -7.91 -9.18 21.08
C LYS A 393 -9.43 -9.15 20.93
N GLU A 394 -10.12 -8.33 21.72
CA GLU A 394 -11.57 -8.15 21.61
C GLU A 394 -11.96 -7.66 20.20
N ASN A 395 -11.25 -6.68 19.67
CA ASN A 395 -11.51 -6.17 18.32
C ASN A 395 -11.25 -7.24 17.24
N ILE A 396 -10.28 -8.14 17.44
CA ILE A 396 -10.01 -9.24 16.51
C ILE A 396 -11.14 -10.27 16.52
N GLU A 397 -11.67 -10.61 17.69
CA GLU A 397 -12.79 -11.56 17.84
C GLU A 397 -14.08 -11.03 17.20
N GLU A 398 -14.29 -9.71 17.24
CA GLU A 398 -15.44 -9.05 16.61
C GLU A 398 -15.26 -8.78 15.11
N ALA A 399 -14.04 -8.83 14.60
CA ALA A 399 -13.76 -8.51 13.21
C ALA A 399 -14.26 -9.63 12.29
N ILE A 400 -15.00 -9.24 11.24
CA ILE A 400 -15.29 -10.13 10.12
C ILE A 400 -13.95 -10.45 9.44
N PRO A 401 -13.66 -11.72 9.08
CA PRO A 401 -12.42 -12.07 8.40
C PRO A 401 -12.21 -11.21 7.16
N VAL A 402 -11.16 -10.40 7.14
CA VAL A 402 -10.79 -9.58 5.98
C VAL A 402 -10.31 -10.54 4.88
N THR A 403 -11.15 -10.78 3.87
CA THR A 403 -10.79 -11.56 2.69
C THR A 403 -10.07 -10.67 1.67
N SER A 404 -8.82 -10.32 1.91
CA SER A 404 -7.97 -9.76 0.86
C SER A 404 -6.49 -9.87 1.19
N HIS A 405 -5.73 -10.50 0.28
CA HIS A 405 -4.31 -10.19 0.08
C HIS A 405 -3.99 -10.25 -1.41
N PRO A 406 -3.36 -9.21 -1.98
CA PRO A 406 -2.73 -9.28 -3.30
C PRO A 406 -1.31 -9.87 -3.27
N ILE A 407 -0.64 -9.95 -2.10
CA ILE A 407 0.84 -10.10 -2.04
C ILE A 407 1.36 -11.26 -1.18
N THR A 408 0.64 -11.75 -0.17
CA THR A 408 1.28 -12.55 0.91
C THR A 408 1.10 -14.06 0.83
N ASP A 409 0.20 -14.57 -0.01
CA ASP A 409 0.14 -16.01 -0.21
C ASP A 409 1.33 -16.44 -1.07
N LYS A 410 2.17 -17.36 -0.57
CA LYS A 410 3.18 -18.04 -1.39
C LYS A 410 2.45 -18.75 -2.52
N VAL A 411 2.37 -18.11 -3.67
CA VAL A 411 1.76 -18.72 -4.84
C VAL A 411 2.73 -19.78 -5.36
N ILE A 412 2.46 -21.04 -5.00
CA ILE A 412 3.18 -22.22 -5.47
C ILE A 412 3.05 -22.31 -7.00
N LEU A 413 1.87 -21.96 -7.51
CA LEU A 413 1.53 -22.01 -8.93
C LEU A 413 0.36 -21.08 -9.22
N THR A 414 0.47 -20.23 -10.25
CA THR A 414 -0.68 -19.50 -10.80
C THR A 414 -1.14 -20.17 -12.08
N LEU A 415 -2.43 -20.49 -12.15
CA LEU A 415 -3.13 -20.93 -13.35
C LEU A 415 -4.02 -19.79 -13.86
N ARG A 416 -4.20 -19.72 -15.18
CA ARG A 416 -4.99 -18.66 -15.83
C ARG A 416 -5.99 -19.25 -16.79
N GLY A 417 -7.19 -18.72 -16.75
CA GLY A 417 -8.23 -18.92 -17.76
C GLY A 417 -8.90 -17.59 -18.05
N TYR A 418 -10.19 -17.66 -18.38
CA TYR A 418 -11.04 -16.52 -18.61
C TYR A 418 -11.83 -16.15 -17.36
N ALA A 419 -11.95 -14.85 -17.11
CA ALA A 419 -12.89 -14.31 -16.13
C ALA A 419 -14.32 -14.73 -16.52
N ALA A 420 -15.04 -15.35 -15.59
CA ALA A 420 -16.41 -15.81 -15.83
C ALA A 420 -17.41 -15.07 -14.93
N SER A 421 -17.10 -14.98 -13.64
CA SER A 421 -17.93 -14.27 -12.66
C SER A 421 -17.01 -13.60 -11.64
N SER A 422 -17.18 -12.30 -11.45
CA SER A 422 -16.33 -11.49 -10.58
C SER A 422 -16.48 -11.88 -9.11
N GLY A 423 -15.39 -11.76 -8.36
CA GLY A 423 -15.33 -12.01 -6.93
C GLY A 423 -14.04 -12.73 -6.56
N LEU A 424 -13.76 -12.78 -5.26
CA LEU A 424 -12.60 -13.45 -4.70
C LEU A 424 -13.08 -14.62 -3.84
N ALA A 425 -12.46 -15.78 -4.01
CA ALA A 425 -12.71 -16.95 -3.18
C ALA A 425 -11.37 -17.54 -2.73
N VAL A 426 -11.28 -17.94 -1.47
CA VAL A 426 -10.13 -18.68 -0.92
C VAL A 426 -10.65 -19.91 -0.20
N GLY A 427 -10.17 -21.09 -0.57
CA GLY A 427 -10.62 -22.33 0.03
C GLY A 427 -9.91 -23.55 -0.53
N PRO A 428 -10.03 -24.71 0.13
CA PRO A 428 -9.52 -25.96 -0.39
C PRO A 428 -10.21 -26.27 -1.72
N CYS A 429 -9.44 -26.72 -2.71
CA CYS A 429 -10.02 -27.12 -3.98
C CYS A 429 -10.54 -28.56 -3.90
N LYS A 430 -11.69 -28.83 -4.52
CA LYS A 430 -12.26 -30.17 -4.63
C LYS A 430 -12.56 -30.47 -6.09
N LYS A 431 -11.89 -31.47 -6.65
CA LYS A 431 -12.10 -31.91 -8.03
C LYS A 431 -13.30 -32.84 -8.10
N ILE A 432 -14.19 -32.58 -9.04
CA ILE A 432 -15.36 -33.42 -9.31
C ILE A 432 -15.37 -33.81 -10.79
N THR A 433 -15.46 -35.11 -11.04
CA THR A 433 -15.55 -35.67 -12.40
C THR A 433 -16.95 -36.18 -12.73
N HIS A 434 -17.65 -36.72 -11.74
CA HIS A 434 -19.01 -37.24 -11.86
C HIS A 434 -19.90 -36.68 -10.75
N ILE A 435 -21.20 -36.54 -11.00
CA ILE A 435 -22.13 -35.97 -10.02
C ILE A 435 -22.25 -36.83 -8.75
N ASP A 436 -21.93 -38.11 -8.83
CA ASP A 436 -21.91 -39.01 -7.67
C ASP A 436 -20.77 -38.67 -6.69
N ASP A 437 -19.72 -37.97 -7.15
CA ASP A 437 -18.58 -37.50 -6.34
C ASP A 437 -18.93 -36.27 -5.47
N VAL A 438 -20.14 -35.73 -5.62
CA VAL A 438 -20.65 -34.58 -4.84
C VAL A 438 -20.98 -34.97 -3.40
N ARG A 439 -21.15 -36.27 -3.12
CA ARG A 439 -21.35 -36.78 -1.76
C ARG A 439 -20.07 -36.59 -0.94
N GLY A 440 -19.96 -35.45 -0.26
CA GLY A 440 -18.78 -35.03 0.50
C GLY A 440 -18.18 -33.69 0.07
N PHE A 441 -18.87 -32.92 -0.79
CA PHE A 441 -18.50 -31.54 -1.08
C PHE A 441 -18.86 -30.65 0.11
N ASP A 442 -17.88 -29.88 0.59
CA ASP A 442 -18.01 -28.89 1.66
C ASP A 442 -18.23 -27.51 1.01
N ASP A 443 -19.24 -26.77 1.45
CA ASP A 443 -19.61 -25.46 0.90
C ASP A 443 -18.48 -24.42 1.07
N GLU A 444 -17.51 -24.68 1.96
CA GLU A 444 -16.29 -23.89 2.13
C GLU A 444 -15.20 -24.18 1.08
N SER A 445 -15.40 -25.17 0.21
CA SER A 445 -14.45 -25.59 -0.83
C SER A 445 -14.69 -24.89 -2.18
N ILE A 446 -13.64 -24.74 -2.97
CA ILE A 446 -13.72 -24.26 -4.36
C ILE A 446 -13.86 -25.47 -5.29
N LEU A 447 -14.94 -25.49 -6.06
CA LEU A 447 -15.25 -26.59 -6.97
C LEU A 447 -14.41 -26.50 -8.24
N VAL A 448 -13.72 -27.59 -8.58
CA VAL A 448 -12.92 -27.71 -9.81
C VAL A 448 -13.49 -28.81 -10.69
N VAL A 449 -13.91 -28.47 -11.91
CA VAL A 449 -14.50 -29.42 -12.87
C VAL A 449 -13.89 -29.30 -14.26
N LYS A 450 -13.92 -30.40 -15.03
CA LYS A 450 -13.45 -30.35 -16.43
C LYS A 450 -14.38 -29.51 -17.29
N THR A 451 -15.67 -29.81 -17.22
CA THR A 451 -16.74 -29.11 -17.92
C THR A 451 -17.97 -29.09 -17.03
N ALA A 452 -18.67 -27.96 -16.95
CA ALA A 452 -19.93 -27.91 -16.20
C ALA A 452 -21.03 -28.66 -16.97
N SER A 453 -21.37 -29.86 -16.50
CA SER A 453 -22.52 -30.61 -17.01
C SER A 453 -23.83 -29.97 -16.50
N PRO A 454 -24.97 -30.19 -17.18
CA PRO A 454 -26.28 -29.69 -16.72
C PRO A 454 -26.65 -30.12 -15.29
N ALA A 455 -26.09 -31.24 -14.84
CA ALA A 455 -26.31 -31.76 -13.50
C ALA A 455 -25.48 -30.99 -12.44
N LEU A 456 -24.24 -30.61 -12.78
CA LEU A 456 -23.35 -29.84 -11.92
C LEU A 456 -23.77 -28.37 -11.77
N VAL A 457 -24.38 -27.80 -12.82
CA VAL A 457 -24.88 -26.41 -12.80
C VAL A 457 -25.88 -26.17 -11.66
N ARG A 458 -26.63 -27.20 -11.23
CA ARG A 458 -27.58 -27.12 -10.11
C ARG A 458 -26.91 -26.92 -8.74
N LEU A 459 -25.61 -27.20 -8.64
CA LEU A 459 -24.83 -27.06 -7.41
C LEU A 459 -24.18 -25.69 -7.28
N ILE A 460 -24.19 -24.88 -8.35
CA ILE A 460 -23.57 -23.55 -8.35
C ILE A 460 -24.13 -22.65 -7.23
N PRO A 461 -25.44 -22.60 -6.97
CA PRO A 461 -25.96 -21.84 -5.83
C PRO A 461 -25.41 -22.42 -4.51
N GLY A 462 -24.59 -21.63 -3.81
CA GLY A 462 -23.97 -22.01 -2.53
C GLY A 462 -22.48 -22.34 -2.61
N LEU A 463 -21.87 -22.39 -3.79
CA LEU A 463 -20.42 -22.59 -3.90
C LEU A 463 -19.65 -21.34 -3.45
N LYS A 464 -18.55 -21.57 -2.73
CA LYS A 464 -17.54 -20.53 -2.48
C LYS A 464 -16.85 -20.04 -3.75
N GLY A 465 -16.66 -20.92 -4.74
CA GLY A 465 -16.08 -20.59 -6.04
C GLY A 465 -16.11 -21.75 -7.04
N LEU A 466 -16.01 -21.43 -8.33
CA LEU A 466 -16.05 -22.39 -9.43
C LEU A 466 -14.87 -22.23 -10.40
N VAL A 467 -14.18 -23.33 -10.69
CA VAL A 467 -13.10 -23.39 -11.68
C VAL A 467 -13.41 -24.46 -12.72
N CYS A 468 -13.48 -24.07 -13.99
CA CYS A 468 -13.67 -25.00 -15.11
C CYS A 468 -12.41 -25.07 -15.98
N GLU A 469 -11.92 -26.29 -16.23
CA GLU A 469 -10.80 -26.51 -17.15
C GLU A 469 -11.17 -26.12 -18.59
N GLN A 470 -12.38 -26.48 -19.02
CA GLN A 470 -12.92 -26.19 -20.35
C GLN A 470 -14.10 -25.22 -20.26
N GLY A 471 -14.29 -24.44 -21.33
CA GLY A 471 -15.35 -23.47 -21.46
C GLY A 471 -14.84 -22.07 -21.78
N GLY A 472 -15.77 -21.15 -22.00
CA GLY A 472 -15.46 -19.75 -22.30
C GLY A 472 -16.36 -18.79 -21.51
N PRO A 473 -16.12 -17.47 -21.58
CA PRO A 473 -16.86 -16.44 -20.85
C PRO A 473 -18.39 -16.48 -21.02
N LEU A 474 -18.85 -17.07 -22.13
CA LEU A 474 -20.26 -17.20 -22.53
C LEU A 474 -20.84 -18.61 -22.29
N SER A 475 -20.08 -19.51 -21.66
CA SER A 475 -20.55 -20.87 -21.37
C SER A 475 -21.64 -20.89 -20.32
N THR A 476 -22.41 -21.99 -20.26
CA THR A 476 -23.46 -22.21 -19.26
C THR A 476 -22.92 -22.05 -17.83
N ALA A 477 -21.71 -22.55 -17.54
CA ALA A 477 -21.05 -22.37 -16.25
C ALA A 477 -20.90 -20.89 -15.88
N SER A 478 -20.44 -20.08 -16.84
CA SER A 478 -20.19 -18.65 -16.65
C SER A 478 -21.49 -17.86 -16.45
N ILE A 479 -22.55 -18.23 -17.15
CA ILE A 479 -23.87 -17.58 -17.02
C ILE A 479 -24.43 -17.82 -15.61
N PHE A 480 -24.48 -19.08 -15.18
CA PHE A 480 -25.02 -19.45 -13.87
C PHE A 480 -24.17 -18.94 -12.70
N ALA A 481 -22.84 -18.99 -12.81
CA ALA A 481 -21.96 -18.43 -11.78
C ALA A 481 -22.22 -16.93 -11.57
N ARG A 482 -22.46 -16.17 -12.65
CA ARG A 482 -22.82 -14.75 -12.57
C ARG A 482 -24.20 -14.52 -11.97
N GLU A 483 -25.19 -15.31 -12.40
CA GLU A 483 -26.57 -15.21 -11.89
C GLU A 483 -26.64 -15.41 -10.37
N HIS A 484 -25.76 -16.24 -9.82
CA HIS A 484 -25.69 -16.56 -8.39
C HIS A 484 -24.55 -15.85 -7.64
N GLY A 485 -23.81 -14.94 -8.28
CA GLY A 485 -22.73 -14.18 -7.62
C GLY A 485 -21.53 -15.01 -7.15
N VAL A 486 -21.34 -16.20 -7.70
CA VAL A 486 -20.25 -17.12 -7.34
C VAL A 486 -18.99 -16.72 -8.12
N PRO A 487 -17.84 -16.47 -7.45
CA PRO A 487 -16.57 -16.21 -8.14
C PRO A 487 -16.21 -17.36 -9.07
N ALA A 488 -15.90 -17.08 -10.35
CA ALA A 488 -15.63 -18.14 -11.32
C ALA A 488 -14.55 -17.81 -12.36
N ALA A 489 -13.74 -18.84 -12.68
CA ALA A 489 -12.80 -18.85 -13.80
C ALA A 489 -13.05 -20.08 -14.68
N VAL A 490 -13.02 -19.91 -16.00
CA VAL A 490 -13.30 -20.99 -16.98
C VAL A 490 -12.25 -21.04 -18.07
N GLY A 491 -12.08 -22.18 -18.73
CA GLY A 491 -11.04 -22.34 -19.76
C GLY A 491 -9.63 -22.31 -19.16
N VAL A 492 -9.49 -22.78 -17.92
CA VAL A 492 -8.22 -22.85 -17.20
C VAL A 492 -7.51 -24.15 -17.59
N ASN A 493 -6.90 -24.16 -18.77
CA ASN A 493 -6.29 -25.37 -19.34
C ASN A 493 -5.24 -25.99 -18.39
N GLY A 494 -5.35 -27.29 -18.12
CA GLY A 494 -4.41 -28.05 -17.30
C GLY A 494 -4.66 -27.96 -15.79
N VAL A 495 -5.75 -27.32 -15.35
CA VAL A 495 -6.06 -27.16 -13.91
C VAL A 495 -6.29 -28.49 -13.19
N PHE A 496 -6.81 -29.50 -13.87
CA PHE A 496 -7.08 -30.81 -13.26
C PHE A 496 -5.81 -31.57 -12.90
N ASP A 497 -4.77 -31.40 -13.71
CA ASP A 497 -3.46 -32.03 -13.54
C ASP A 497 -2.60 -31.24 -12.55
N ALA A 498 -2.79 -29.91 -12.51
CA ALA A 498 -2.03 -29.01 -11.66
C ALA A 498 -2.44 -29.01 -10.18
N LEU A 499 -3.73 -29.26 -9.90
CA LEU A 499 -4.31 -29.23 -8.56
C LEU A 499 -4.53 -30.64 -7.97
N LYS A 500 -4.37 -30.77 -6.65
CA LYS A 500 -4.79 -31.93 -5.87
C LYS A 500 -5.97 -31.56 -4.97
N ASP A 501 -6.85 -32.52 -4.69
CA ASP A 501 -7.93 -32.31 -3.72
C ASP A 501 -7.35 -31.88 -2.38
N GLY A 502 -7.88 -30.79 -1.82
CA GLY A 502 -7.41 -30.18 -0.58
C GLY A 502 -6.36 -29.08 -0.76
N ASP A 503 -5.77 -28.92 -1.96
CA ASP A 503 -4.88 -27.78 -2.24
C ASP A 503 -5.63 -26.49 -1.90
N LEU A 504 -5.04 -25.65 -1.04
CA LEU A 504 -5.62 -24.36 -0.72
C LEU A 504 -5.38 -23.43 -1.91
N ILE A 505 -6.45 -22.93 -2.52
CA ILE A 505 -6.38 -22.06 -3.70
C ILE A 505 -7.09 -20.74 -3.47
N ARG A 506 -6.58 -19.70 -4.12
CA ARG A 506 -7.21 -18.38 -4.24
C ARG A 506 -7.67 -18.19 -5.68
N LEU A 507 -8.97 -18.01 -5.85
CA LEU A 507 -9.63 -17.74 -7.13
C LEU A 507 -9.99 -16.25 -7.21
N ASP A 508 -9.47 -15.58 -8.24
CA ASP A 508 -9.94 -14.25 -8.65
C ASP A 508 -10.74 -14.39 -9.95
N GLY A 509 -12.06 -14.38 -9.80
CA GLY A 509 -12.99 -14.55 -10.91
C GLY A 509 -13.10 -13.32 -11.83
N ALA A 510 -12.62 -12.15 -11.39
CA ALA A 510 -12.55 -10.94 -12.23
C ALA A 510 -11.33 -10.99 -13.16
N LYS A 511 -10.23 -11.63 -12.73
CA LYS A 511 -9.02 -11.83 -13.52
C LYS A 511 -8.93 -13.20 -14.20
N GLY A 512 -9.76 -14.15 -13.80
CA GLY A 512 -9.70 -15.54 -14.27
C GLY A 512 -8.44 -16.27 -13.78
N THR A 513 -7.92 -15.92 -12.60
CA THR A 513 -6.66 -16.47 -12.07
C THR A 513 -6.92 -17.37 -10.87
N ILE A 514 -6.15 -18.46 -10.76
CA ILE A 514 -6.13 -19.37 -9.63
C ILE A 514 -4.71 -19.44 -9.11
N ASP A 515 -4.50 -19.00 -7.88
CA ASP A 515 -3.22 -19.10 -7.19
C ASP A 515 -3.29 -20.27 -6.21
N VAL A 516 -2.37 -21.23 -6.32
CA VAL A 516 -2.20 -22.29 -5.33
C VAL A 516 -1.38 -21.74 -4.18
N ILE A 517 -1.97 -21.67 -3.00
CA ILE A 517 -1.40 -21.01 -1.83
C ILE A 517 -0.90 -22.01 -0.77
N ALA A 518 -1.41 -23.25 -0.76
CA ALA A 518 -0.86 -24.40 -0.03
C ALA A 518 -1.20 -25.74 -0.73
N ARG A 519 -0.45 -26.81 -0.44
CA ARG A 519 -0.63 -28.18 -0.98
C ARG A 519 -0.66 -29.21 0.14
#